data_AF-A0A2X2IMM8-F1
#
_entry.id   AF-A0A2X2IMM8-F1
#
_cell.length_a   1.000
_cell.length_b   1.000
_cell.length_c   1.000
_cell.angle_alpha   90.00
_cell.angle_beta   90.00
_cell.angle_gamma   90.00
#
_symmetry.space_group_name_H-M   'P 1'
#
loop_
_entity.id
_entity.type
_entity.pdbx_description
1 polymer ?
#
loop_
_entity_poly.entity_id
_entity_poly.type
_entity_poly.pdbx_seq_one_letter_code
_entity_poly.pdbx_strand_id
1 'polypeptide(L)'
;MEKVLPNACFIVFTGTPLMKKQKNTANKFGGIIDTYPISEAVEDGAIVPILYEGRLAVQDVNRKVLDKNVDMVMEDLEEYQRADLKKKMSRAGLITKTEQKYSRNCEEY
;
A
#
# COMPACT_ATOMS: atom_id res chain seq x y z
N MET A 1 -21.40 -21.72 4.69
CA MET A 1 -20.82 -23.07 4.57
C MET A 1 -21.25 -23.97 5.71
N GLU A 2 -21.06 -23.59 6.98
CA GLU A 2 -21.54 -24.40 8.12
C GLU A 2 -23.04 -24.76 8.05
N LYS A 3 -23.89 -23.82 7.62
CA LYS A 3 -25.33 -24.08 7.42
C LYS A 3 -25.67 -25.05 6.26
N VAL A 4 -24.75 -25.22 5.32
CA VAL A 4 -24.96 -26.01 4.08
C VAL A 4 -24.32 -27.39 4.22
N LEU A 5 -23.20 -27.49 4.95
CA LEU A 5 -22.48 -28.73 5.22
C LEU A 5 -22.26 -28.86 6.74
N PRO A 6 -23.28 -29.30 7.51
CA PRO A 6 -23.22 -29.31 8.97
C PRO A 6 -22.26 -30.35 9.55
N ASN A 7 -21.96 -31.41 8.79
CA ASN A 7 -21.10 -32.52 9.24
C ASN A 7 -19.71 -32.53 8.57
N ALA A 8 -19.36 -31.46 7.86
CA ALA A 8 -18.07 -31.38 7.17
C ALA A 8 -16.94 -30.90 8.10
N CYS A 9 -15.75 -31.46 7.90
CA CYS A 9 -14.53 -30.94 8.50
C CYS A 9 -13.91 -29.88 7.57
N PHE A 10 -13.51 -28.74 8.14
CA PHE A 10 -12.89 -27.64 7.39
C PHE A 10 -11.42 -27.51 7.77
N ILE A 11 -10.53 -27.74 6.79
CA ILE A 11 -9.09 -27.53 6.92
C ILE A 11 -8.72 -26.30 6.08
N VAL A 12 -7.99 -25.36 6.68
CA VAL A 12 -7.64 -24.09 6.04
C VAL A 12 -6.13 -23.89 6.05
N PHE A 13 -5.59 -23.61 4.88
CA PHE A 13 -4.19 -23.22 4.69
C PHE A 13 -4.13 -21.71 4.46
N THR A 14 -3.21 -21.02 5.14
CA THR A 14 -2.99 -19.59 4.95
C THR A 14 -1.51 -19.27 5.14
N GLY A 15 -0.92 -18.52 4.20
CA GLY A 15 0.45 -18.01 4.34
C GLY A 15 0.54 -16.76 5.22
N THR A 16 -0.59 -16.09 5.50
CA THR A 16 -0.65 -14.85 6.29
C THR A 16 -1.83 -14.92 7.26
N PRO A 17 -1.70 -15.64 8.38
CA PRO A 17 -2.77 -15.70 9.37
C PRO A 17 -3.03 -14.32 9.98
N LEU A 18 -4.31 -13.96 10.15
CA LEU A 18 -4.66 -12.75 10.88
C LEU A 18 -4.53 -13.03 12.38
N MET A 19 -3.64 -12.29 13.04
CA MET A 19 -3.30 -12.46 14.46
C MET A 19 -4.00 -11.44 15.38
N LYS A 20 -4.87 -10.58 14.85
CA LYS A 20 -5.53 -9.53 15.64
C LYS A 20 -6.54 -10.13 16.61
N LYS A 21 -6.58 -9.64 17.85
CA LYS A 21 -7.50 -10.08 18.94
C LYS A 21 -8.97 -10.22 18.52
N GLN A 22 -9.45 -9.36 17.60
CA GLN A 22 -10.86 -9.39 17.13
C GLN A 22 -11.10 -10.26 15.89
N LYS A 23 -10.05 -10.62 15.15
CA LYS A 23 -10.14 -11.37 13.89
C LYS A 23 -8.97 -12.36 13.82
N ASN A 24 -8.94 -13.29 14.76
CA ASN A 24 -7.96 -14.35 14.77
C ASN A 24 -8.40 -15.45 13.81
N THR A 25 -7.65 -15.67 12.72
CA THR A 25 -7.95 -16.72 11.74
C THR A 25 -7.96 -18.09 12.40
N ALA A 26 -7.03 -18.37 13.31
CA ALA A 26 -6.94 -19.67 13.98
C ALA A 26 -8.18 -19.98 14.82
N ASN A 27 -8.66 -19.01 15.60
CA ASN A 27 -9.80 -19.22 16.49
C ASN A 27 -11.10 -19.54 15.72
N LYS A 28 -11.22 -19.08 14.47
CA LYS A 28 -12.37 -19.37 13.62
C LYS A 28 -12.39 -20.83 13.14
N PHE A 29 -11.22 -21.47 13.05
CA PHE A 29 -11.07 -22.83 12.49
C PHE A 29 -10.62 -23.86 13.52
N GLY A 30 -10.73 -23.55 14.82
CA GLY A 30 -10.41 -24.49 15.89
C GLY A 30 -8.94 -24.53 16.30
N GLY A 31 -8.11 -23.60 15.81
CA GLY A 31 -6.70 -23.47 16.17
C GLY A 31 -5.74 -23.66 15.00
N ILE A 32 -4.45 -23.64 15.31
CA ILE A 32 -3.38 -23.95 14.36
C ILE A 32 -2.97 -25.40 14.62
N ILE A 33 -2.99 -26.23 13.57
CA ILE A 33 -2.51 -27.62 13.63
C ILE A 33 -0.99 -27.64 13.49
N ASP A 34 -0.47 -26.89 12.51
CA ASP A 34 0.94 -26.82 12.18
C ASP A 34 1.29 -25.46 11.57
N THR A 35 2.56 -25.06 11.63
CA THR A 35 3.06 -23.79 11.07
C THR A 35 4.41 -24.00 10.39
N TYR A 36 4.49 -23.61 9.13
CA TYR A 36 5.74 -23.58 8.37
C TYR A 36 6.08 -22.13 7.99
N PRO A 37 6.92 -21.44 8.79
CA PRO A 37 7.26 -20.04 8.57
C PRO A 37 8.23 -19.86 7.40
N ILE A 38 8.24 -18.65 6.84
CA ILE A 38 9.15 -18.27 5.73
C ILE A 38 10.62 -18.47 6.10
N SER A 39 11.00 -18.27 7.37
CA SER A 39 12.37 -18.47 7.85
C SER A 39 12.83 -19.92 7.70
N GLU A 40 12.00 -20.88 8.12
CA GLU A 40 12.28 -22.31 8.00
C GLU A 40 12.36 -22.72 6.52
N ALA A 41 11.46 -22.21 5.70
CA ALA A 41 11.48 -22.44 4.25
C ALA A 41 12.77 -21.95 3.56
N VAL A 42 13.41 -20.89 4.08
CA VAL A 42 14.71 -20.42 3.59
C VAL A 42 15.84 -21.32 4.08
N GLU A 43 15.81 -21.74 5.35
CA GLU A 43 16.82 -22.64 5.93
C GLU A 43 16.85 -24.01 5.24
N ASP A 44 15.69 -24.55 4.91
CA ASP A 44 15.53 -25.82 4.19
C ASP A 44 15.87 -25.71 2.70
N GLY A 45 16.12 -24.50 2.19
CA GLY A 45 16.34 -24.25 0.76
C GLY A 45 15.10 -24.46 -0.11
N ALA A 46 13.90 -24.53 0.48
CA ALA A 46 12.64 -24.64 -0.23
C ALA A 46 12.30 -23.34 -1.00
N ILE A 47 12.79 -22.19 -0.53
CA ILE A 47 12.69 -20.89 -1.19
C ILE A 47 14.01 -20.11 -1.13
N VAL A 48 14.17 -19.11 -2.00
CA VAL A 48 15.32 -18.20 -2.01
C VAL A 48 15.09 -16.98 -1.11
N PRO A 49 16.12 -16.45 -0.42
CA PRO A 49 16.00 -15.24 0.39
C PRO A 49 15.72 -14.01 -0.49
N ILE A 50 14.81 -13.15 -0.02
CA ILE A 50 14.44 -11.90 -0.72
C ILE A 50 15.12 -10.71 -0.03
N LEU A 51 15.94 -9.97 -0.78
CA LEU A 51 16.50 -8.69 -0.34
C LEU A 51 15.64 -7.55 -0.87
N TYR A 52 15.04 -6.76 0.03
CA TYR A 52 14.27 -5.58 -0.35
C TYR A 52 15.11 -4.31 -0.20
N GLU A 53 15.43 -3.67 -1.33
CA GLU A 53 16.03 -2.34 -1.33
C GLU A 53 14.94 -1.26 -1.43
N GLY A 54 14.78 -0.48 -0.35
CA GLY A 54 13.88 0.66 -0.36
C GLY A 54 14.43 1.78 -1.24
N ARG A 55 13.97 1.89 -2.49
CA ARG A 55 14.28 3.05 -3.35
C ARG A 55 13.35 4.21 -3.01
N LEU A 56 13.80 5.13 -2.18
CA LEU A 56 13.16 6.44 -2.04
C LEU A 56 13.53 7.27 -3.28
N ALA A 57 12.61 7.38 -4.23
CA ALA A 57 12.76 8.35 -5.31
C ALA A 57 12.75 9.76 -4.68
N VAL A 58 13.90 10.43 -4.69
CA VAL A 58 13.97 11.84 -4.30
C VAL A 58 13.21 12.63 -5.36
N GLN A 59 11.95 12.94 -5.07
CA GLN A 59 11.16 13.82 -5.92
C GLN A 59 11.62 15.26 -5.66
N ASP A 60 12.48 15.78 -6.53
CA ASP A 60 12.71 17.21 -6.61
C ASP A 60 11.53 17.86 -7.32
N VAL A 61 10.54 18.23 -6.51
CA VAL A 61 9.33 18.88 -6.99
C VAL A 61 9.66 20.34 -7.25
N ASN A 62 9.73 20.75 -8.52
CA ASN A 62 9.90 22.16 -8.88
C ASN A 62 8.67 22.98 -8.47
N ARG A 63 8.68 23.41 -7.21
CA ARG A 63 7.57 24.08 -6.54
C ARG A 63 7.14 25.35 -7.25
N LYS A 64 8.09 26.09 -7.86
CA LYS A 64 7.81 27.33 -8.58
C LYS A 64 6.92 27.12 -9.81
N VAL A 65 7.15 26.02 -10.54
CA VAL A 65 6.35 25.69 -11.73
C VAL A 65 4.96 25.23 -11.32
N LEU A 66 4.86 24.43 -10.26
CA LEU A 66 3.57 23.99 -9.73
C LEU A 66 2.75 25.16 -9.18
N ASP A 67 3.35 26.02 -8.37
CA ASP A 67 2.67 27.19 -7.81
C ASP A 67 2.16 28.10 -8.94
N LYS A 68 2.95 28.32 -10.00
CA LYS A 68 2.52 29.09 -11.17
C LYS A 68 1.35 28.45 -11.91
N ASN A 69 1.36 27.14 -12.12
CA ASN A 69 0.26 26.41 -12.77
C ASN A 69 -1.01 26.42 -11.90
N VAL A 70 -0.85 26.28 -10.59
CA VAL A 70 -1.96 26.37 -9.63
C VAL A 70 -2.56 27.77 -9.65
N ASP A 71 -1.73 28.82 -9.67
CA ASP A 71 -2.22 30.20 -9.72
C ASP A 71 -2.89 30.54 -11.06
N MET A 72 -2.43 29.98 -12.20
CA MET A 72 -3.12 30.11 -13.49
C MET A 72 -4.49 29.43 -13.50
N VAL A 73 -4.62 28.23 -12.93
CA VAL A 73 -5.92 27.54 -12.83
C VAL A 73 -6.87 28.26 -11.87
N MET A 74 -6.33 29.06 -10.93
CA MET A 74 -7.11 29.84 -9.97
C MET A 74 -7.37 31.29 -10.41
N GLU A 75 -7.02 31.66 -11.64
CA GLU A 75 -7.11 33.04 -12.14
C GLU A 75 -8.56 33.56 -12.14
N ASP A 76 -9.52 32.72 -12.52
CA ASP A 76 -10.96 33.06 -12.61
C ASP A 76 -11.78 32.77 -11.33
N LEU A 77 -11.13 32.40 -10.22
CA LEU A 77 -11.81 32.05 -8.97
C LEU A 77 -11.90 33.25 -8.01
N GLU A 78 -13.05 33.40 -7.35
CA GLU A 78 -13.22 34.36 -6.26
C GLU A 78 -12.28 34.05 -5.09
N GLU A 79 -11.90 35.07 -4.32
CA GLU A 79 -10.89 34.97 -3.25
C GLU A 79 -11.21 33.88 -2.21
N TYR A 80 -12.49 33.70 -1.89
CA TYR A 80 -12.96 32.63 -1.01
C TYR A 80 -12.72 31.22 -1.60
N GLN A 81 -13.01 31.04 -2.89
CA GLN A 81 -12.83 29.77 -3.60
C GLN A 81 -11.35 29.43 -3.76
N ARG A 82 -10.50 30.45 -3.98
CA ARG A 82 -9.04 30.31 -4.03
C ARG A 82 -8.47 29.82 -2.70
N ALA A 83 -8.93 30.38 -1.58
CA ALA A 83 -8.48 29.98 -0.24
C ALA A 83 -8.89 28.54 0.11
N ASP A 84 -10.13 28.16 -0.20
CA ASP A 84 -10.64 26.80 0.04
C ASP A 84 -9.90 25.76 -0.82
N LEU A 85 -9.63 26.06 -2.10
CA LEU A 85 -8.91 25.17 -2.99
C LEU A 85 -7.43 25.01 -2.59
N LYS A 86 -6.73 26.09 -2.20
CA LYS A 86 -5.36 26.00 -1.65
C LYS A 86 -5.31 25.12 -0.39
N LYS A 87 -6.30 25.25 0.49
CA LYS A 87 -6.42 24.41 1.71
C LYS A 87 -6.66 22.94 1.38
N LYS A 88 -7.49 22.64 0.37
CA LYS A 88 -7.75 21.27 -0.10
C LYS A 88 -6.52 20.65 -0.76
N MET A 89 -5.76 21.41 -1.56
CA MET A 89 -4.56 20.94 -2.27
C MET A 89 -3.34 20.79 -1.35
N SER A 90 -3.22 21.62 -0.29
CA SER A 90 -2.15 21.51 0.70
C SER A 90 -2.25 20.27 1.60
N ARG A 91 -3.37 19.52 1.56
CA ARG A 91 -3.43 18.20 2.21
C ARG A 91 -2.49 17.28 1.44
N ALA A 92 -1.30 17.08 2.00
CA ALA A 92 -0.15 16.39 1.40
C ALA A 92 -0.44 15.04 0.72
N GLY A 93 -1.58 14.39 1.01
CA GLY A 93 -2.03 13.15 0.39
C GLY A 93 -2.67 13.25 -1.01
N LEU A 94 -2.95 14.45 -1.55
CA LEU A 94 -3.40 14.59 -2.95
C LEU A 94 -2.22 14.71 -3.94
N ILE A 95 -1.18 15.46 -3.56
CA ILE A 95 -0.03 15.75 -4.44
C ILE A 95 0.77 14.47 -4.75
N THR A 96 0.84 13.54 -3.79
CA THR A 96 1.48 12.22 -3.98
C THR A 96 0.67 11.25 -4.84
N LYS A 97 -0.63 11.52 -5.08
CA LYS A 97 -1.52 10.64 -5.86
C LYS A 97 -1.61 11.00 -7.34
N THR A 98 -1.29 12.23 -7.74
CA THR A 98 -1.27 12.64 -9.14
C THR A 98 -0.01 12.12 -9.82
N GLU A 99 -0.13 10.94 -10.42
CA GLU A 99 0.90 10.31 -11.24
C GLU A 99 1.14 11.11 -12.53
N GLN A 100 2.30 11.77 -12.62
CA GLN A 100 3.09 11.76 -13.85
C GLN A 100 4.45 11.17 -13.50
N LYS A 101 4.50 9.83 -13.46
CA LYS A 101 5.74 9.06 -13.40
C LYS A 101 6.44 9.15 -14.76
N TYR A 102 7.12 10.25 -15.03
CA TYR A 102 8.09 10.29 -16.12
C TYR A 102 9.41 9.75 -15.59
N SER A 103 9.59 8.43 -15.64
CA SER A 103 10.88 7.82 -15.39
C SER A 103 11.80 8.14 -16.57
N ARG A 104 12.59 9.21 -16.45
CA ARG A 104 13.95 9.15 -17.02
C ARG A 104 14.72 8.24 -16.08
N ASN A 105 14.97 7.02 -16.51
CA ASN A 105 16.08 6.16 -16.10
C ASN A 105 15.94 4.86 -16.90
N CYS A 106 16.06 4.99 -18.22
CA CYS A 106 16.53 3.94 -19.11
C CYS A 106 17.85 4.47 -19.69
N GLU A 107 18.86 4.57 -18.85
CA GLU A 107 20.26 4.64 -19.25
C GLU A 107 21.07 4.26 -18.01
N GLU A 108 21.95 3.28 -18.20
CA GLU A 108 22.82 2.62 -17.23
C GLU A 108 22.27 1.37 -16.51
N TYR A 109 22.82 0.24 -17.00
CA TYR A 109 22.81 -1.16 -16.56
C TYR A 109 21.69 -2.07 -17.08
#